data_AF-A0A5E4D791-F1
#
_entry.id   AF-A0A5E4D791-F1
#
_cell.length_a   1.000
_cell.length_b   1.000
_cell.length_c   1.000
_cell.angle_alpha   90.00
_cell.angle_beta   90.00
_cell.angle_gamma   90.00
#
_symmetry.space_group_name_H-M   'P 1'
#
loop_
_entity.id
_entity.type
_entity.pdbx_description
1 polymer ?
#
loop_
_entity_poly.entity_id
_entity_poly.type
_entity_poly.pdbx_seq_one_letter_code
_entity_poly.pdbx_strand_id
1 'polypeptide(L)'
;MPNPSSTSSPYPLPEEIRNLLADVETFVADTLRGENLSKKAKEKRESLIKKIKDVKYTYLHEFQDKGDVEEGEEYDDPFGGPPDSISLASERYDKDDEAPSDGM
;
A
#
# COMPACT_ATOMS: atom_id res chain seq x y z
N MET A 1 35.81 4.46 -1.80
CA MET A 1 34.49 4.01 -1.34
C MET A 1 33.49 5.10 -1.66
N PRO A 2 32.53 4.91 -2.57
CA PRO A 2 31.43 5.85 -2.75
C PRO A 2 30.33 5.59 -1.70
N ASN A 3 29.79 6.65 -1.10
CA ASN A 3 28.67 6.58 -0.15
C ASN A 3 27.37 6.19 -0.88
N PRO A 4 26.66 5.12 -0.48
CA PRO A 4 25.40 4.71 -1.10
C PRO A 4 24.17 5.22 -0.32
N SER A 5 24.08 6.54 -0.04
CA SER A 5 22.92 7.08 0.69
C SER A 5 22.60 8.51 0.27
N SER A 6 22.24 8.67 -0.99
CA SER A 6 21.39 9.78 -1.43
C SER A 6 20.38 9.24 -2.43
N THR A 7 19.64 8.19 -2.05
CA THR A 7 18.33 7.97 -2.65
C THR A 7 17.47 9.14 -2.20
N SER A 8 17.44 10.17 -3.03
CA SER A 8 16.56 11.32 -2.87
C SER A 8 15.13 10.81 -2.95
N SER A 9 14.57 10.36 -1.82
CA SER A 9 13.13 10.19 -1.68
C SER A 9 12.48 11.49 -2.15
N PRO A 10 11.39 11.43 -2.94
CA PRO A 10 10.61 12.62 -3.24
C PRO A 10 10.23 13.25 -1.92
N TYR A 11 10.45 14.54 -1.77
CA TYR A 11 9.96 15.21 -0.58
C TYR A 11 8.46 15.39 -0.72
N PRO A 12 7.64 14.94 0.26
CA PRO A 12 6.22 15.23 0.28
C PRO A 12 6.00 16.73 0.13
N LEU A 13 5.01 17.06 -0.69
CA LEU A 13 4.65 18.44 -0.97
C LEU A 13 4.32 19.12 0.38
N PRO A 14 5.00 20.24 0.74
CA PRO A 14 4.82 20.87 2.04
C PRO A 14 3.35 21.18 2.35
N GLU A 15 2.95 21.10 3.61
CA GLU A 15 1.55 21.27 4.03
C GLU A 15 0.98 22.61 3.59
N GLU A 16 1.76 23.68 3.73
CA GLU A 16 1.38 25.03 3.34
C GLU A 16 1.06 25.12 1.84
N ILE A 17 1.81 24.40 1.00
CA ILE A 17 1.57 24.37 -0.45
C ILE A 17 0.37 23.47 -0.77
N ARG A 18 0.17 22.36 -0.05
CA ARG A 18 -1.04 21.52 -0.19
C ARG A 18 -2.31 22.32 0.15
N ASN A 19 -2.27 23.08 1.23
CA ASN A 19 -3.38 23.94 1.67
C ASN A 19 -3.65 25.03 0.63
N LEU A 20 -2.61 25.71 0.14
CA LEU A 20 -2.76 26.69 -0.94
C LEU A 20 -3.36 26.06 -2.21
N LEU A 21 -2.92 24.87 -2.62
CA LEU A 21 -3.47 24.18 -3.78
C LEU A 21 -4.94 23.80 -3.57
N ALA A 22 -5.35 23.44 -2.36
CA ALA A 22 -6.75 23.19 -2.03
C ALA A 22 -7.58 24.46 -2.13
N ASP A 23 -7.13 25.56 -1.52
CA ASP A 23 -7.83 26.85 -1.54
C ASP A 23 -7.97 27.39 -2.97
N VAL A 24 -6.90 27.29 -3.78
CA VAL A 24 -6.92 27.70 -5.18
C VAL A 24 -7.84 26.79 -6.00
N GLU A 25 -7.86 25.48 -5.75
CA GLU A 25 -8.79 24.57 -6.42
C GLU A 25 -10.24 24.94 -6.10
N THR A 26 -10.59 25.14 -4.83
CA THR A 26 -11.94 25.55 -4.41
C THR A 26 -12.32 26.91 -4.98
N PHE A 27 -11.40 27.88 -5.00
CA PHE A 27 -11.66 29.17 -5.61
C PHE A 27 -11.98 29.03 -7.11
N VAL A 28 -11.17 28.28 -7.84
CA VAL A 28 -11.31 28.15 -9.29
C VAL A 28 -12.47 27.22 -9.66
N ALA A 29 -12.66 26.11 -8.97
CA ALA A 29 -13.66 25.09 -9.26
C ALA A 29 -15.04 25.46 -8.74
N ASP A 30 -15.14 26.03 -7.54
CA ASP A 30 -16.43 26.31 -6.89
C ASP A 30 -16.79 27.78 -6.96
N THR A 31 -15.89 28.67 -6.49
CA THR A 31 -16.20 30.11 -6.43
C THR A 31 -16.40 30.69 -7.82
N LEU A 32 -15.55 30.34 -8.79
CA LEU A 32 -15.64 30.86 -10.16
C LEU A 32 -16.64 30.11 -11.07
N ARG A 33 -17.34 29.08 -10.59
CA ARG A 33 -18.22 28.23 -11.43
C ARG A 33 -19.44 28.95 -12.00
N GLY A 34 -20.01 29.86 -11.22
CA GLY A 34 -21.22 30.61 -11.56
C GLY A 34 -20.96 32.08 -11.91
N GLU A 35 -19.71 32.52 -11.82
CA GLU A 35 -19.35 33.92 -12.01
C GLU A 35 -19.44 34.35 -13.48
N ASN A 36 -19.73 35.64 -13.70
CA ASN A 36 -19.79 36.21 -15.05
C ASN A 36 -18.38 36.49 -15.59
N LEU A 37 -17.70 35.42 -15.97
CA LEU A 37 -16.36 35.44 -16.54
C LEU A 37 -16.40 35.62 -18.05
N SER A 38 -15.44 36.37 -18.58
CA SER A 38 -15.18 36.42 -20.02
C SER A 38 -14.86 35.02 -20.57
N LYS A 39 -15.07 34.81 -21.88
CA LYS A 39 -14.74 33.54 -22.56
C LYS A 39 -13.30 33.08 -22.25
N LYS A 40 -12.34 34.01 -22.35
CA LYS A 40 -10.93 33.77 -22.05
C LYS A 40 -10.69 33.36 -20.59
N ALA A 41 -11.41 33.97 -19.65
CA ALA A 41 -11.30 33.63 -18.24
C ALA A 41 -11.88 32.24 -17.93
N LYS A 42 -12.97 31.84 -18.58
CA LYS A 42 -13.51 30.47 -18.50
C LYS A 42 -12.51 29.44 -19.01
N GLU A 43 -11.86 29.69 -20.16
CA GLU A 43 -10.81 28.79 -20.68
C GLU A 43 -9.62 28.68 -19.72
N LYS A 44 -9.21 29.80 -19.08
CA LYS A 44 -8.14 29.79 -18.09
C LYS A 44 -8.52 29.05 -16.81
N ARG A 45 -9.78 29.18 -16.36
CA ARG A 45 -10.34 28.44 -15.23
C ARG A 45 -10.21 26.93 -15.45
N GLU A 46 -10.70 26.42 -16.58
CA GLU A 46 -10.60 25.00 -16.92
C GLU A 46 -9.13 24.53 -17.03
N SER A 47 -8.27 25.34 -17.64
CA SER A 47 -6.84 25.05 -17.73
C SER A 47 -6.17 24.97 -16.35
N LEU A 48 -6.54 25.84 -15.42
CA LEU A 48 -5.98 25.89 -14.08
C LEU A 48 -6.44 24.70 -13.23
N ILE A 49 -7.72 24.31 -13.33
CA ILE A 49 -8.24 23.08 -12.68
C ILE A 49 -7.44 21.86 -13.15
N LYS A 50 -7.22 21.72 -14.46
CA LYS A 50 -6.44 20.60 -15.01
C LYS A 50 -5.02 20.57 -14.45
N LYS A 51 -4.34 21.72 -14.40
CA LYS A 51 -2.97 21.82 -13.87
C LYS A 51 -2.88 21.48 -12.39
N ILE A 52 -3.85 21.92 -11.57
CA ILE A 52 -3.86 21.61 -10.15
C ILE A 52 -4.00 20.09 -9.94
N LYS A 53 -4.89 19.44 -10.70
CA LYS A 53 -5.05 17.98 -10.66
C LYS A 53 -3.79 17.25 -11.09
N ASP A 54 -3.13 17.72 -12.15
CA ASP A 54 -1.88 17.15 -12.67
C ASP A 54 -0.72 17.26 -11.66
N VAL A 55 -0.59 18.40 -10.99
CA VAL A 55 0.37 18.58 -9.90
C VAL A 55 0.04 17.64 -8.74
N LYS A 56 -1.21 17.58 -8.29
CA LYS A 56 -1.62 16.65 -7.22
C LYS A 56 -1.33 15.20 -7.59
N TYR A 57 -1.63 14.81 -8.82
CA TYR A 57 -1.35 13.47 -9.34
C TYR A 57 0.15 13.19 -9.38
N THR A 58 0.96 14.10 -9.93
CA THR A 58 2.41 13.93 -10.01
C THR A 58 3.01 13.70 -8.63
N TYR A 59 2.66 14.54 -7.65
CA TYR A 59 3.20 14.34 -6.31
C TYR A 59 2.64 13.07 -5.66
N LEU A 60 1.33 12.83 -5.68
CA LEU A 60 0.74 11.64 -5.04
C LEU A 60 1.21 10.32 -5.69
N HIS A 61 1.28 10.27 -7.01
CA HIS A 61 1.76 9.12 -7.78
C HIS A 61 3.27 8.94 -7.59
N GLU A 62 4.04 10.02 -7.51
CA GLU A 62 5.47 9.94 -7.22
C GLU A 62 5.76 9.39 -5.80
N PHE A 63 4.80 9.45 -4.86
CA PHE A 63 4.90 8.74 -3.57
C PHE A 63 4.52 7.27 -3.65
N GLN A 64 3.64 6.87 -4.58
CA GLN A 64 3.17 5.48 -4.71
C GLN A 64 4.07 4.64 -5.61
N ASP A 65 4.59 5.21 -6.69
CA ASP A 65 5.45 4.54 -7.70
C ASP A 65 6.79 4.04 -7.12
N LYS A 66 7.20 4.58 -5.97
CA LYS A 66 8.47 4.24 -5.30
C LYS A 66 8.29 3.32 -4.09
N GLY A 67 7.04 2.92 -3.79
CA GLY A 67 6.70 2.01 -2.69
C GLY A 67 6.33 0.60 -3.13
N ASP A 68 6.17 0.33 -4.43
CA ASP A 68 5.66 -0.96 -4.95
C ASP A 68 6.78 -1.88 -5.51
N VAL A 69 8.03 -1.73 -5.04
CA VAL A 69 9.15 -2.62 -5.46
C VAL A 69 9.88 -3.26 -4.28
N GLU A 70 9.42 -3.07 -3.03
CA GLU A 70 9.93 -3.81 -1.87
C GLU A 70 8.82 -4.32 -0.95
N GLU A 71 7.79 -4.98 -1.49
CA GLU A 71 7.16 -6.08 -0.73
C GLU A 71 7.95 -7.37 -1.04
N GLY A 72 9.24 -7.32 -0.67
CA GLY A 72 10.09 -8.48 -0.48
C GLY A 72 9.83 -9.05 0.91
N GLU A 73 8.61 -9.52 1.13
CA GLU A 73 8.31 -10.48 2.17
C GLU A 73 7.85 -11.75 1.47
N GLU A 74 8.86 -12.51 1.04
CA GLU A 74 8.84 -13.96 1.16
C GLU A 74 8.37 -14.25 2.59
N TYR A 75 7.05 -14.40 2.75
CA TYR A 75 6.51 -15.18 3.84
C TYR A 75 7.13 -16.56 3.65
N ASP A 76 8.19 -16.83 4.41
CA ASP A 76 8.66 -18.18 4.73
C ASP A 76 7.44 -18.89 5.31
N ASP A 77 6.71 -19.58 4.43
CA ASP A 77 5.65 -20.49 4.80
C ASP A 77 6.29 -21.61 5.63
N PRO A 78 6.02 -21.72 6.94
CA PRO A 78 6.57 -22.80 7.76
C PRO A 78 6.01 -24.18 7.37
N PHE A 79 5.13 -24.25 6.36
CA PHE A 79 4.54 -25.46 5.81
C PHE A 79 5.19 -25.92 4.50
N GLY A 80 6.22 -25.20 4.01
CA GLY A 80 6.95 -25.48 2.78
C GLY A 80 8.17 -26.39 2.95
N GLY A 81 8.00 -27.57 3.58
CA GLY A 81 9.06 -28.58 3.68
C GLY A 81 8.53 -30.00 3.43
N PRO A 82 9.08 -30.77 2.47
CA PRO A 82 8.50 -32.03 2.02
C PRO A 82 8.85 -33.17 2.98
N PRO A 83 8.01 -34.20 3.09
CA PRO A 83 8.54 -35.52 3.43
C PRO A 83 8.05 -36.53 2.40
N ASP A 84 8.75 -36.62 1.29
CA ASP A 84 8.81 -37.86 0.54
C ASP A 84 9.81 -38.81 1.24
N SER A 85 9.38 -40.06 1.40
CA SER A 85 10.19 -41.25 1.65
C SER A 85 10.91 -41.38 3.01
N ILE A 86 10.28 -42.12 3.93
CA ILE A 86 10.88 -43.28 4.64
C ILE A 86 9.73 -43.93 5.42
N SER A 87 9.29 -45.13 5.02
CA SER A 87 9.76 -46.41 5.60
C SER A 87 9.37 -46.57 7.06
N LEU A 88 8.96 -47.70 7.59
CA LEU A 88 8.72 -49.07 7.15
C LEU A 88 8.09 -49.71 8.40
N ALA A 89 7.20 -50.67 8.22
CA ALA A 89 7.01 -51.83 9.08
C ALA A 89 7.40 -51.72 10.58
N SER A 90 6.42 -51.82 11.48
CA SER A 90 6.30 -53.00 12.38
C SER A 90 5.14 -52.76 13.36
N GLU A 91 4.15 -53.63 13.54
CA GLU A 91 4.16 -55.07 13.79
C GLU A 91 4.16 -55.41 15.31
N ARG A 92 3.01 -55.95 15.76
CA ARG A 92 2.73 -56.84 16.94
C ARG A 92 2.50 -56.20 18.32
N TYR A 93 1.28 -56.39 18.86
CA TYR A 93 0.90 -57.28 20.00
C TYR A 93 1.03 -56.54 21.35
N ASP A 94 0.35 -56.81 22.46
CA ASP A 94 -0.64 -57.80 22.94
C ASP A 94 -1.33 -57.12 24.17
N LYS A 95 -2.42 -57.73 24.69
CA LYS A 95 -2.94 -57.72 26.08
C LYS A 95 -2.14 -56.97 27.18
N ASP A 96 -2.72 -56.31 28.18
CA ASP A 96 -3.80 -56.69 29.11
C ASP A 96 -4.41 -55.41 29.73
N ASP A 97 -5.73 -55.30 29.83
CA ASP A 97 -6.39 -54.34 30.72
C ASP A 97 -7.03 -55.15 31.86
N GLU A 98 -6.23 -55.40 32.91
CA GLU A 98 -6.71 -55.94 34.18
C GLU A 98 -6.77 -54.79 35.19
N ALA A 99 -7.97 -54.24 35.39
CA ALA A 99 -8.31 -53.44 36.55
C ALA A 99 -9.65 -53.93 37.11
N PRO A 100 -9.69 -54.59 38.28
CA PRO A 100 -10.94 -54.87 38.96
C PRO A 100 -11.43 -53.58 39.62
N SER A 101 -12.53 -53.01 39.12
CA SER A 101 -13.30 -52.02 39.88
C SER A 101 -14.24 -52.75 40.84
N ASP A 102 -13.86 -52.68 42.11
CA ASP A 102 -14.63 -53.08 43.28
C ASP A 102 -16.01 -52.38 43.29
N GLY A 103 -17.08 -53.14 43.50
CA GLY A 103 -18.44 -52.62 43.44
C GLY A 103 -19.50 -53.55 44.01
N MET A 104 -19.61 -53.52 45.35
CA MET A 104 -20.70 -53.99 46.23
C MET A 104 -20.84 -55.49 46.52
#